data_AF-A0A2T9Y3K8-F1
#
_entry.id   AF-A0A2T9Y3K8-F1
#
_cell.length_a   1.000
_cell.length_b   1.000
_cell.length_c   1.000
_cell.angle_alpha   90.00
_cell.angle_beta   90.00
_cell.angle_gamma   90.00
#
_symmetry.space_group_name_H-M   'P 1'
#
loop_
_entity.id
_entity.type
_entity.pdbx_description
1 polymer ?
#
loop_
_entity_poly.entity_id
_entity_poly.type
_entity_poly.pdbx_seq_one_letter_code
_entity_poly.pdbx_strand_id
1 'polypeptide(L)'
;ISSNKLASQVNHSKIYVQQLRTEIKTISSVVNRKLDAATKEYEEKSSQLGIQKTHFKIRANIFLIAVVYITRAIILFNYYRTPVFHIPDAWFSPFTSLLSYPGAPKGTLSIAMWVFVSGKVSSLLINSFEKTFPIPVKQKA
;
A
#
# COMPACT_ATOMS: atom_id res chain seq x y z
N ILE A 1 -24.36 -41.15 -65.72
CA ILE A 1 -24.22 -39.66 -65.82
C ILE A 1 -24.67 -38.94 -64.53
N SER A 2 -25.73 -39.36 -63.85
CA SER A 2 -26.23 -38.71 -62.61
C SER A 2 -25.26 -38.73 -61.41
N SER A 3 -24.60 -39.85 -61.12
CA SER A 3 -23.75 -40.00 -59.91
C SER A 3 -22.52 -39.07 -59.89
N ASN A 4 -22.00 -38.69 -61.05
CA ASN A 4 -20.81 -37.83 -61.14
C ASN A 4 -21.16 -36.34 -60.87
N LYS A 5 -22.38 -35.91 -61.22
CA LYS A 5 -22.91 -34.58 -60.85
C LYS A 5 -23.17 -34.44 -59.35
N LEU A 6 -23.62 -35.51 -58.68
CA LEU A 6 -23.86 -35.48 -57.23
C LEU A 6 -22.54 -35.37 -56.45
N ALA A 7 -21.53 -36.15 -56.84
CA ALA A 7 -20.21 -36.09 -56.23
C ALA A 7 -19.54 -34.71 -56.39
N SER A 8 -19.66 -34.08 -57.57
CA SER A 8 -19.14 -32.72 -57.78
C SER A 8 -19.86 -31.68 -56.93
N GLN A 9 -21.19 -31.76 -56.79
CA GLN A 9 -21.96 -30.83 -55.95
C GLN A 9 -21.64 -30.95 -54.46
N VAL A 10 -21.46 -32.19 -53.97
CA VAL A 10 -21.03 -32.46 -52.60
C VAL A 10 -19.63 -31.90 -52.35
N ASN A 11 -18.70 -32.06 -53.30
CA ASN A 11 -17.36 -31.52 -53.19
C ASN A 11 -17.35 -29.99 -53.17
N HIS A 12 -18.15 -29.34 -54.02
CA HIS A 12 -18.34 -27.88 -53.97
C HIS A 12 -18.89 -27.43 -52.61
N SER A 13 -19.94 -28.09 -52.12
CA SER A 13 -20.53 -27.77 -50.81
C SER A 13 -19.51 -27.90 -49.67
N LYS A 14 -18.64 -28.92 -49.71
CA LYS A 14 -17.54 -29.08 -48.75
C LYS A 14 -16.54 -27.92 -48.82
N ILE A 15 -16.19 -27.46 -50.02
CA ILE A 15 -15.27 -26.33 -50.22
C ILE A 15 -15.84 -25.05 -49.58
N TYR A 16 -17.13 -24.75 -49.80
CA TYR A 16 -17.79 -23.60 -49.18
C TYR A 16 -17.77 -23.66 -47.64
N VAL A 17 -18.08 -24.82 -47.06
CA VAL A 17 -18.05 -25.01 -45.60
C VAL A 17 -16.63 -24.84 -45.04
N GLN A 18 -15.61 -25.33 -45.75
CA GLN A 18 -14.22 -25.17 -45.32
C GLN A 18 -13.77 -23.70 -45.37
N GLN A 19 -14.15 -22.98 -46.43
CA GLN A 19 -13.87 -21.56 -46.54
C GLN A 19 -14.50 -20.78 -45.38
N LEU A 20 -15.78 -21.00 -45.10
CA LEU A 20 -16.47 -20.38 -43.95
C LEU A 20 -15.76 -20.70 -42.63
N ARG A 21 -15.27 -21.93 -42.43
CA ARG A 21 -14.49 -22.27 -41.23
C ARG A 21 -13.20 -21.46 -41.14
N THR A 22 -12.49 -21.26 -42.26
CA THR A 22 -11.28 -20.44 -42.27
C THR A 22 -11.60 -18.97 -41.99
N GLU A 23 -12.68 -18.44 -42.54
CA GLU A 23 -13.14 -17.07 -42.29
C GLU A 23 -13.56 -16.88 -40.82
N ILE A 24 -14.32 -17.81 -40.25
CA ILE A 24 -14.67 -17.77 -38.82
C ILE A 24 -13.41 -17.81 -37.96
N LYS A 25 -12.43 -18.64 -38.32
CA LYS A 25 -11.17 -18.76 -37.58
C LYS A 25 -10.34 -17.48 -37.67
N THR A 26 -10.30 -16.82 -38.83
CA THR A 26 -9.59 -15.55 -38.99
C THR A 26 -10.32 -14.41 -38.28
N ILE A 27 -11.65 -14.34 -38.36
CA ILE A 27 -12.45 -13.36 -37.62
C ILE A 27 -12.26 -13.55 -36.12
N SER A 28 -12.34 -14.79 -35.63
CA SER A 28 -12.11 -15.12 -34.22
C SER A 28 -10.69 -14.74 -33.78
N SER A 29 -9.66 -15.01 -34.58
CA SER A 29 -8.29 -14.62 -34.22
C SER A 29 -8.10 -13.09 -34.18
N VAL A 30 -8.75 -12.36 -35.09
CA VAL A 30 -8.74 -10.89 -35.09
C VAL A 30 -9.47 -10.34 -33.87
N VAL A 31 -10.62 -10.92 -33.51
CA VAL A 31 -11.37 -10.52 -32.31
C VAL A 31 -10.57 -10.78 -31.05
N ASN A 32 -9.99 -11.98 -30.89
CA ASN A 32 -9.15 -12.32 -29.74
C ASN A 32 -7.96 -11.36 -29.62
N ARG A 33 -7.27 -11.05 -30.72
CA ARG A 33 -6.18 -10.06 -30.71
C ARG A 33 -6.61 -8.66 -30.25
N LYS A 34 -7.80 -8.21 -30.66
CA LYS A 34 -8.36 -6.94 -30.18
C LYS A 34 -8.71 -7.00 -28.69
N LEU A 35 -9.21 -8.14 -28.23
CA LEU A 35 -9.53 -8.42 -26.83
C LEU A 35 -8.26 -8.42 -25.97
N ASP A 36 -7.20 -9.08 -26.44
CA ASP A 36 -5.88 -9.09 -25.80
C ASP A 36 -5.28 -7.68 -25.75
N ALA A 37 -5.37 -6.91 -26.84
CA ALA A 37 -4.88 -5.53 -26.89
C ALA A 37 -5.64 -4.62 -25.90
N ALA A 38 -6.97 -4.72 -25.84
CA ALA A 38 -7.78 -3.97 -24.89
C ALA A 38 -7.46 -4.37 -23.44
N THR A 39 -7.35 -5.67 -23.16
CA THR A 39 -7.02 -6.20 -21.83
C THR A 39 -5.66 -5.69 -21.36
N LYS A 40 -4.66 -5.71 -22.25
CA LYS A 40 -3.33 -5.17 -21.97
C LYS A 40 -3.38 -3.66 -21.66
N GLU A 41 -4.17 -2.89 -22.41
CA GLU A 41 -4.34 -1.45 -22.13
C GLU A 41 -5.00 -1.20 -20.76
N TYR A 42 -5.97 -2.04 -20.36
CA TYR A 42 -6.57 -1.99 -19.02
C TYR A 42 -5.57 -2.34 -17.91
N GLU A 43 -4.78 -3.39 -18.08
CA GLU A 43 -3.74 -3.77 -17.12
C GLU A 43 -2.67 -2.69 -16.99
N GLU A 44 -2.26 -2.09 -18.10
CA GLU A 44 -1.28 -1.02 -18.13
C GLU A 44 -1.80 0.23 -17.41
N LYS A 45 -3.05 0.64 -17.70
CA LYS A 45 -3.71 1.74 -16.98
C LYS A 45 -3.92 1.42 -15.50
N SER A 46 -4.32 0.20 -15.15
CA SER A 46 -4.49 -0.24 -13.76
C SER A 46 -3.17 -0.24 -13.00
N SER A 47 -2.10 -0.71 -13.65
CA SER A 47 -0.73 -0.68 -13.13
C SER A 47 -0.26 0.77 -12.94
N GLN A 48 -0.43 1.64 -13.92
CA GLN A 48 -0.08 3.06 -13.80
C GLN A 48 -0.88 3.76 -12.68
N LEU A 49 -2.18 3.50 -12.56
CA LEU A 49 -3.00 4.03 -11.46
C LEU A 49 -2.56 3.46 -10.09
N GLY A 50 -2.18 2.18 -10.05
CA GLY A 50 -1.64 1.52 -8.87
C GLY A 50 -0.30 2.12 -8.44
N ILE A 51 0.60 2.32 -9.39
CA ILE A 51 1.92 2.92 -9.23
C ILE A 51 1.76 4.38 -8.77
N GLN A 52 0.93 5.19 -9.42
CA GLN A 52 0.71 6.59 -9.02
C GLN A 52 0.10 6.71 -7.62
N LYS A 53 -0.90 5.90 -7.28
CA LYS A 53 -1.48 5.88 -5.92
C LYS A 53 -0.45 5.42 -4.88
N THR A 54 0.40 4.46 -5.22
CA THR A 54 1.45 3.95 -4.33
C THR A 54 2.55 5.00 -4.13
N HIS A 55 2.99 5.66 -5.20
CA HIS A 55 3.95 6.76 -5.10
C HIS A 55 3.41 7.93 -4.29
N PHE A 56 2.13 8.31 -4.47
CA PHE A 56 1.51 9.35 -3.65
C PHE A 56 1.46 8.95 -2.17
N LYS A 57 1.02 7.72 -1.86
CA LYS A 57 0.99 7.19 -0.49
C LYS A 57 2.37 7.18 0.15
N ILE A 58 3.39 6.71 -0.56
CA ILE A 58 4.76 6.66 -0.06
C ILE A 58 5.29 8.07 0.20
N ARG A 59 5.11 9.01 -0.75
CA ARG A 59 5.54 10.40 -0.57
C ARG A 59 4.83 11.09 0.59
N ALA A 60 3.51 10.92 0.71
CA ALA A 60 2.74 11.48 1.80
C ALA A 60 3.17 10.90 3.15
N ASN A 61 3.42 9.59 3.22
CA ASN A 61 3.89 8.94 4.44
C ASN A 61 5.29 9.44 4.84
N ILE A 62 6.23 9.52 3.88
CA ILE A 62 7.57 10.06 4.13
C ILE A 62 7.48 11.52 4.61
N PHE A 63 6.63 12.33 3.99
CA PHE A 63 6.42 13.71 4.39
C PHE A 63 5.89 13.81 5.83
N LEU A 64 4.86 13.05 6.18
CA LEU A 64 4.32 13.01 7.54
C LEU A 64 5.37 12.56 8.56
N ILE A 65 6.10 11.50 8.24
CA ILE A 65 7.21 11.01 9.07
C ILE A 65 8.24 12.13 9.25
N ALA A 66 8.69 12.78 8.18
CA ALA A 66 9.65 13.87 8.24
C ALA A 66 9.17 15.01 9.13
N VAL A 67 7.92 15.45 8.99
CA VAL A 67 7.31 16.50 9.83
C VAL A 67 7.34 16.09 11.32
N VAL A 68 6.98 14.85 11.64
CA VAL A 68 7.00 14.33 13.02
C VAL A 68 8.42 14.33 13.58
N TYR A 69 9.41 13.85 12.83
CA TYR A 69 10.80 13.80 13.28
C TYR A 69 11.42 15.20 13.42
N ILE A 70 11.13 16.12 12.51
CA ILE A 70 11.56 17.51 12.59
C ILE A 70 10.96 18.18 13.82
N THR A 71 9.67 17.98 14.06
CA THR A 71 8.98 18.52 15.26
C THR A 71 9.64 17.98 16.54
N ARG A 72 9.91 16.67 16.61
CA ARG A 72 10.65 16.07 17.73
C ARG A 72 12.04 16.68 17.89
N ALA A 73 12.78 16.86 16.80
CA ALA A 73 14.11 17.45 16.82
C ALA A 73 14.10 18.90 17.33
N ILE A 74 13.14 19.72 16.88
CA ILE A 74 12.96 21.10 17.35
C ILE A 74 12.65 21.14 18.85
N ILE A 75 11.77 20.25 19.33
CA ILE A 75 11.43 20.15 20.75
C ILE A 75 12.66 19.75 21.57
N LEU A 76 13.40 18.71 21.14
CA LEU A 76 14.61 18.27 21.83
C LEU A 76 15.70 19.37 21.82
N PHE A 77 15.84 20.10 20.72
CA PHE A 77 16.80 21.18 20.59
C PHE A 77 16.46 22.38 21.49
N ASN A 78 15.21 22.85 21.47
CA ASN A 78 14.78 24.02 22.26
C ASN A 78 14.68 23.71 23.76
N TYR A 79 14.24 22.50 24.13
CA TYR A 79 13.99 22.13 25.52
C TYR A 79 15.12 21.29 26.15
N TYR A 80 16.31 21.27 25.54
CA TYR A 80 17.48 20.56 26.08
C TYR A 80 17.84 20.98 27.52
N ARG A 81 17.48 22.20 27.94
CA ARG A 81 17.78 22.75 29.28
C ARG A 81 16.57 22.98 30.18
N THR A 82 15.35 22.68 29.74
CA THR A 82 14.14 23.06 30.50
C THR A 82 13.48 21.83 31.14
N PRO A 83 13.34 21.80 32.47
CA PRO A 83 12.66 20.70 33.16
C PRO A 83 11.16 20.69 32.87
N VAL A 84 10.62 19.56 32.40
CA VAL A 84 9.20 19.45 31.97
C VAL A 84 8.25 19.22 33.14
N PHE A 85 8.68 18.49 34.18
CA PHE A 85 7.85 18.16 35.32
C PHE A 85 8.70 17.84 36.56
N HIS A 86 8.45 18.54 37.66
CA HIS A 86 9.05 18.22 38.96
C HIS A 86 8.27 17.08 39.60
N ILE A 87 8.91 15.91 39.73
CA ILE A 87 8.29 14.72 40.32
C ILE A 87 8.67 14.72 41.81
N PRO A 88 7.72 14.62 42.75
CA PRO A 88 8.06 14.51 44.17
C PRO A 88 8.91 13.26 44.41
N ASP A 89 10.05 13.44 45.09
CA ASP A 89 11.17 12.50 45.20
C ASP A 89 10.79 11.08 45.72
N ALA A 90 9.61 10.93 46.32
CA ALA A 90 9.14 9.70 46.94
C ALA A 90 8.64 8.60 45.97
N TRP A 91 8.24 8.93 44.73
CA TRP A 91 7.61 7.93 43.84
C TRP A 91 8.59 7.13 42.96
N PHE A 92 9.76 7.68 42.61
CA PHE A 92 10.67 7.10 41.58
C PHE A 92 12.14 7.04 42.00
N SER A 93 12.43 7.02 43.31
CA SER A 93 13.76 7.16 43.94
C SER A 93 14.98 6.51 43.23
N PRO A 94 14.93 5.30 42.65
CA PRO A 94 16.08 4.76 41.88
C PRO A 94 16.07 5.14 40.39
N PHE A 95 14.92 5.42 39.78
CA PHE A 95 14.79 5.73 38.35
C PHE A 95 14.92 7.23 38.05
N THR A 96 14.74 8.09 39.05
CA THR A 96 14.80 9.55 38.89
C THR A 96 16.11 10.01 38.22
N SER A 97 17.22 9.36 38.53
CA SER A 97 18.53 9.65 37.91
C SER A 97 18.58 9.25 36.43
N LEU A 98 17.94 8.13 36.07
CA LEU A 98 17.86 7.62 34.69
C LEU A 98 16.89 8.46 33.84
N LEU A 99 15.79 8.92 34.45
CA LEU A 99 14.77 9.81 33.85
C LEU A 99 15.31 11.24 33.59
N SER A 100 16.39 11.63 34.27
CA SER A 100 17.03 12.95 34.21
C SER A 100 18.11 13.09 33.12
N TYR A 101 18.61 11.96 32.59
CA TYR A 101 19.58 11.92 31.49
C TYR A 101 18.87 12.29 30.18
N PRO A 102 19.37 13.22 29.31
CA PRO A 102 20.75 13.62 29.10
C PRO A 102 21.02 15.12 29.34
N GLY A 103 20.42 15.74 30.36
CA GLY A 103 20.66 17.17 30.61
C GLY A 103 19.75 17.88 31.63
N ALA A 104 18.76 17.20 32.21
CA ALA A 104 17.89 17.81 33.21
C ALA A 104 18.52 17.73 34.62
N PRO A 105 18.33 18.74 35.49
CA PRO A 105 18.73 18.68 36.89
C PRO A 105 18.02 17.53 37.61
N LYS A 106 18.75 16.86 38.53
CA LYS A 106 18.27 15.71 39.32
C LYS A 106 16.86 15.97 39.87
N GLY A 107 15.92 15.06 39.64
CA GLY A 107 14.53 15.20 40.10
C GLY A 107 13.49 15.51 39.02
N THR A 108 13.91 15.66 37.75
CA THR A 108 12.99 16.05 36.67
C THR A 108 12.98 15.05 35.52
N LEU A 109 11.78 14.85 34.95
CA LEU A 109 11.61 14.16 33.67
C LEU A 109 12.23 14.94 32.50
N SER A 110 13.17 14.32 31.79
CA SER A 110 13.70 14.84 30.52
C SER A 110 12.63 14.87 29.42
N ILE A 111 12.60 15.94 28.63
CA ILE A 111 11.72 16.06 27.45
C ILE A 111 11.94 14.90 26.46
N ALA A 112 13.16 14.38 26.36
CA ALA A 112 13.49 13.25 25.50
C ALA A 112 12.79 11.96 25.95
N MET A 113 12.77 11.72 27.27
CA MET A 113 12.08 10.58 27.86
C MET A 113 10.56 10.72 27.72
N TRP A 114 10.02 11.93 27.86
CA TRP A 114 8.60 12.20 27.64
C TRP A 114 8.16 11.93 26.19
N VAL A 115 8.94 12.42 25.22
CA VAL A 115 8.68 12.16 23.78
C VAL A 115 8.79 10.67 23.44
N PHE A 116 9.71 9.95 24.09
CA PHE A 116 9.86 8.51 23.91
C PHE A 116 8.65 7.73 24.49
N VAL A 117 8.27 8.03 25.74
CA VAL A 117 7.15 7.37 26.42
C VAL A 117 5.84 7.63 25.68
N SER A 118 5.54 8.88 25.31
CA SER A 118 4.35 9.22 24.54
C SER A 118 4.30 8.49 23.19
N GLY A 119 5.45 8.35 22.50
CA GLY A 119 5.54 7.57 21.28
C GLY A 119 5.21 6.08 21.50
N LYS A 120 5.73 5.47 22.56
CA LYS A 120 5.46 4.06 22.89
C LYS A 120 3.99 3.86 23.29
N VAL A 121 3.43 4.74 24.11
CA VAL A 121 2.02 4.69 24.52
C VAL A 121 1.11 4.80 23.31
N SER A 122 1.34 5.76 22.41
CA SER A 122 0.54 5.89 21.18
C SER A 122 0.62 4.66 20.28
N SER A 123 1.80 4.04 20.14
CA SER A 123 1.93 2.80 19.35
C SER A 123 1.19 1.63 20.00
N LEU A 124 1.25 1.49 21.32
CA LEU A 124 0.50 0.46 22.05
C LEU A 124 -1.01 0.65 21.93
N LEU A 125 -1.48 1.89 21.99
CA LEU A 125 -2.89 2.22 21.81
C LEU A 125 -3.38 1.87 20.40
N ILE A 126 -2.62 2.24 19.36
CA ILE A 126 -2.95 1.88 17.97
C ILE A 126 -2.97 0.37 17.79
N ASN A 127 -1.94 -0.33 18.25
CA ASN A 127 -1.87 -1.80 18.16
C ASN A 127 -3.00 -2.49 18.93
N SER A 128 -3.46 -1.90 20.05
CA SER A 128 -4.59 -2.41 20.82
C SER A 128 -5.90 -2.17 20.07
N PHE A 129 -6.05 -0.98 19.48
CA PHE A 129 -7.23 -0.61 18.71
C PHE A 129 -7.40 -1.48 17.45
N GLU A 130 -6.32 -1.79 16.73
CA GLU A 130 -6.36 -2.70 15.56
C GLU A 130 -6.77 -4.13 15.95
N LYS A 131 -6.37 -4.60 17.12
CA LYS A 131 -6.80 -5.91 17.64
C LYS A 131 -8.27 -5.92 18.02
N THR A 132 -8.79 -4.80 18.56
CA THR A 132 -10.19 -4.66 18.94
C THR A 132 -11.11 -4.49 17.73
N PHE A 133 -10.64 -3.84 16.66
CA PHE A 133 -11.40 -3.62 15.43
C PHE A 133 -10.62 -4.13 14.21
N PRO A 134 -10.65 -5.45 13.93
CA PRO A 134 -10.08 -5.98 12.70
C PRO A 134 -10.90 -5.46 11.52
N ILE A 135 -10.34 -4.49 10.79
CA ILE A 135 -10.94 -3.95 9.57
C ILE A 135 -10.82 -5.05 8.50
N PRO A 136 -11.93 -5.55 7.90
CA PRO A 136 -11.83 -6.49 6.80
C PRO A 136 -11.19 -5.79 5.61
N VAL A 137 -9.91 -6.09 5.37
CA VAL A 137 -9.18 -5.61 4.21
C VAL A 137 -9.83 -6.21 2.98
N LYS A 138 -10.50 -5.39 2.16
CA LYS A 138 -11.04 -5.82 0.86
C LYS A 138 -9.86 -6.29 0.00
N GLN A 139 -9.67 -7.60 -0.10
CA GLN A 139 -8.78 -8.22 -1.09
C GLN A 139 -9.25 -7.77 -2.47
N LYS A 140 -8.34 -7.15 -3.24
CA LYS A 140 -8.57 -6.87 -4.66
C LYS A 140 -8.78 -8.20 -5.37
N ALA A 141 -9.97 -8.37 -5.94
CA ALA A 141 -10.25 -9.35 -6.98
C ALA A 141 -9.51 -8.97 -8.27
#